data_AF-A0A1Y4TRE6-F1
#
_entry.id   AF-A0A1Y4TRE6-F1
#
_cell.length_a   1.000
_cell.length_b   1.000
_cell.length_c   1.000
_cell.angle_alpha   90.00
_cell.angle_beta   90.00
_cell.angle_gamma   90.00
#
_symmetry.space_group_name_H-M   'P 1'
#
loop_
_entity.id
_entity.type
_entity.pdbx_description
1 polymer ?
#
loop_
_entity_poly.entity_id
_entity_poly.type
_entity_poly.pdbx_seq_one_letter_code
_entity_poly.pdbx_strand_id
1 'polypeptide(L)'
;MPKNKTKASAANAPVILPPGCLESREKMRKYLESLGEARRLIRWFLPKIDNWSVCDSFCSTLKIAGRHRAQLWPFVLDCLRSGEEYTVRFGAVLLLDYYVDRAYLGEALAELERVDHDSYYVKMAVAWALSMFYLEFPKETGAFLADCRLDDFTYHKALQKICESGRADREMKERVRTMRRKSGEGQEGKS
;
A
#
# COMPACT_ATOMS: atom_id res chain seq x y z
N MET A 1 23.64 29.25 24.89
CA MET A 1 23.49 28.70 23.52
C MET A 1 24.12 27.32 23.45
N PRO A 2 23.34 26.24 23.29
CA PRO A 2 23.86 24.96 22.83
C PRO A 2 23.49 24.71 21.37
N LYS A 3 24.45 24.11 20.66
CA LYS A 3 24.51 23.91 19.21
C LYS A 3 23.52 22.82 18.78
N ASN A 4 22.70 23.13 17.76
CA ASN A 4 21.90 22.16 17.01
C ASN A 4 22.81 21.10 16.37
N LYS A 5 22.56 19.83 16.67
CA LYS A 5 23.08 18.70 15.89
C LYS A 5 22.01 18.28 14.89
N THR A 6 22.20 18.70 13.65
CA THR A 6 21.48 18.18 12.48
C THR A 6 21.79 16.68 12.35
N LYS A 7 20.80 15.81 12.55
CA LYS A 7 20.89 14.41 12.13
C LYS A 7 20.60 14.37 10.63
N ALA A 8 21.65 14.10 9.84
CA ALA A 8 21.52 13.81 8.43
C ALA A 8 20.71 12.51 8.23
N SER A 9 19.75 12.59 7.32
CA SER A 9 18.92 11.48 6.84
C SER A 9 19.76 10.52 6.01
N ALA A 10 19.85 9.25 6.43
CA ALA A 10 20.37 8.16 5.60
C ALA A 10 19.20 7.59 4.78
N ALA A 11 18.90 8.23 3.64
CA ALA A 11 17.96 7.73 2.66
C ALA A 11 18.67 7.55 1.33
N ASN A 12 18.53 6.36 0.73
CA ASN A 12 19.03 5.97 -0.59
C ASN A 12 20.55 5.94 -0.81
N ALA A 13 21.23 5.04 -0.09
CA ALA A 13 22.40 4.39 -0.67
C ALA A 13 21.94 3.06 -1.32
N PRO A 14 22.34 2.74 -2.57
CA PRO A 14 22.27 1.36 -3.02
C PRO A 14 23.03 0.51 -1.99
N VAL A 15 22.55 -0.70 -1.71
CA VAL A 15 23.27 -1.65 -0.85
C VAL A 15 24.61 -1.95 -1.52
N ILE A 16 25.64 -1.18 -1.21
CA ILE A 16 27.02 -1.47 -1.59
C ILE A 16 27.44 -2.66 -0.72
N LEU A 17 27.36 -3.85 -1.30
CA LEU A 17 27.79 -5.08 -0.63
C LEU A 17 29.30 -5.03 -0.33
N PRO A 18 29.74 -5.53 0.84
CA PRO A 18 31.16 -5.76 1.08
C PRO A 18 31.67 -6.83 0.09
N PRO A 19 32.88 -6.68 -0.49
CA PRO A 19 33.41 -7.67 -1.41
C PRO A 19 33.87 -8.93 -0.66
N GLY A 20 33.41 -10.09 -1.15
CA GLY A 20 34.15 -11.35 -1.09
C GLY A 20 33.91 -12.30 0.08
N CYS A 21 32.99 -13.26 -0.08
CA CYS A 21 33.10 -14.63 0.46
C CYS A 21 32.18 -15.58 -0.34
N LEU A 22 32.65 -16.79 -0.66
CA LEU A 22 31.87 -17.81 -1.41
C LEU A 22 30.60 -18.24 -0.63
N GLU A 23 30.67 -18.29 0.70
CA GLU A 23 29.51 -18.55 1.56
C GLU A 23 28.43 -17.46 1.45
N SER A 24 28.85 -16.20 1.32
CA SER A 24 27.93 -15.08 1.10
C SER A 24 27.26 -15.18 -0.27
N ARG A 25 27.94 -15.71 -1.29
CA ARG A 25 27.38 -15.95 -2.62
C ARG A 25 26.37 -17.10 -2.64
N GLU A 26 26.66 -18.21 -1.97
CA GLU A 26 25.72 -19.35 -1.91
C GLU A 26 24.47 -19.01 -1.09
N LYS A 27 24.64 -18.32 0.05
CA LYS A 27 23.53 -17.82 0.86
C LYS A 27 22.69 -16.81 0.08
N MET A 28 23.32 -15.92 -0.68
CA MET A 28 22.64 -14.99 -1.60
C MET A 28 21.90 -15.74 -2.72
N ARG A 29 22.46 -16.82 -3.26
CA ARG A 29 21.80 -17.64 -4.28
C ARG A 29 20.53 -18.31 -3.74
N LYS A 30 20.65 -19.03 -2.61
CA LYS A 30 19.49 -19.65 -1.92
C LYS A 30 18.43 -18.61 -1.55
N TYR A 31 18.87 -17.41 -1.17
CA TYR A 31 18.00 -16.28 -0.89
C TYR A 31 17.20 -15.83 -2.13
N LEU A 32 17.88 -15.57 -3.25
CA LEU A 32 17.24 -15.18 -4.51
C LEU A 32 16.33 -16.28 -5.05
N GLU A 33 16.73 -17.54 -4.93
CA GLU A 33 15.92 -18.72 -5.25
C GLU A 33 14.62 -18.74 -4.42
N SER A 34 14.70 -18.52 -3.10
CA SER A 34 13.52 -18.50 -2.23
C SER A 34 12.54 -17.37 -2.55
N LEU A 35 13.06 -16.18 -2.92
CA LEU A 35 12.23 -15.06 -3.35
C LEU A 35 11.58 -15.33 -4.71
N GLY A 36 12.33 -15.91 -5.64
CA GLY A 36 11.82 -16.33 -6.95
C GLY A 36 10.69 -17.34 -6.81
N GLU A 37 10.89 -18.35 -5.96
CA GLU A 37 9.90 -19.39 -5.70
C GLU A 37 8.65 -18.82 -5.02
N ALA A 38 8.81 -17.95 -4.02
CA ALA A 38 7.68 -17.28 -3.39
C ALA A 38 6.85 -16.48 -4.40
N ARG A 39 7.49 -15.68 -5.28
CA ARG A 39 6.79 -14.95 -6.33
C ARG A 39 6.08 -15.88 -7.31
N ARG A 40 6.70 -17.01 -7.67
CA ARG A 40 6.10 -18.02 -8.55
C ARG A 40 4.83 -18.61 -7.94
N LEU A 41 4.89 -19.00 -6.67
CA LEU A 41 3.74 -19.56 -5.95
C LEU A 41 2.62 -18.53 -5.77
N ILE A 42 2.97 -17.27 -5.44
CA ILE A 42 1.99 -16.19 -5.36
C ILE A 42 1.30 -15.99 -6.72
N ARG A 43 2.07 -15.85 -7.82
CA ARG A 43 1.51 -15.69 -9.17
C ARG A 43 0.63 -16.87 -9.60
N TRP A 44 0.97 -18.08 -9.17
CA TRP A 44 0.14 -19.26 -9.42
C TRP A 44 -1.16 -19.26 -8.61
N PHE A 45 -1.13 -18.71 -7.39
CA PHE A 45 -2.28 -18.69 -6.49
C PHE A 45 -3.23 -17.53 -6.77
N LEU A 46 -2.75 -16.36 -7.17
CA LEU A 46 -3.57 -15.16 -7.39
C LEU A 46 -4.79 -15.39 -8.31
N PRO A 47 -4.68 -16.09 -9.47
CA PRO A 47 -5.84 -16.35 -10.33
C PRO A 47 -6.88 -17.31 -9.73
N LYS A 48 -6.58 -17.93 -8.58
CA LYS A 48 -7.47 -18.86 -7.87
C LYS A 48 -8.27 -18.16 -6.77
N ILE A 49 -7.96 -16.90 -6.50
CA ILE A 49 -8.66 -16.10 -5.52
C ILE A 49 -9.90 -15.53 -6.20
N ASP A 50 -11.06 -15.82 -5.62
CA ASP A 50 -12.38 -15.38 -6.11
C ASP A 50 -13.16 -14.58 -5.06
N ASN A 51 -12.58 -14.37 -3.87
CA ASN A 51 -13.21 -13.66 -2.77
C ASN A 51 -12.19 -12.85 -1.96
N TRP A 52 -12.69 -11.75 -1.39
CA TRP A 52 -11.88 -10.81 -0.62
C TRP A 52 -11.26 -11.41 0.64
N SER A 53 -11.95 -12.34 1.31
CA SER A 53 -11.49 -12.91 2.59
C SER A 53 -10.26 -13.80 2.41
N VAL A 54 -10.22 -14.61 1.36
CA VAL A 54 -9.06 -15.42 0.99
C VAL A 54 -7.88 -14.52 0.61
N CYS A 55 -8.12 -13.47 -0.17
CA CYS A 55 -7.09 -12.48 -0.53
C CYS A 55 -6.43 -11.88 0.72
N ASP A 56 -7.25 -11.33 1.63
CA ASP A 56 -6.76 -10.58 2.78
C ASP A 56 -6.09 -11.51 3.80
N SER A 57 -6.67 -12.69 4.04
CA SER A 57 -6.07 -13.70 4.91
C SER A 57 -4.72 -14.17 4.37
N PHE A 58 -4.62 -14.37 3.06
CA PHE A 58 -3.36 -14.73 2.41
C PHE A 58 -2.29 -13.64 2.57
N CYS A 59 -2.64 -12.36 2.36
CA CYS A 59 -1.72 -11.23 2.58
C CYS A 59 -1.19 -11.20 4.02
N SER A 60 -2.08 -11.32 5.00
CA SER A 60 -1.70 -11.26 6.42
C SER A 60 -0.74 -12.38 6.85
N THR A 61 -0.74 -13.52 6.14
CA THR A 61 0.13 -14.68 6.41
C THR A 61 1.44 -14.68 5.63
N LEU A 62 1.58 -13.81 4.61
CA LEU A 62 2.79 -13.66 3.77
C LEU A 62 3.95 -12.96 4.49
N LYS A 63 4.46 -13.55 5.58
CA LYS A 63 5.55 -12.97 6.40
C LYS A 63 6.84 -12.73 5.61
N ILE A 64 7.01 -13.37 4.46
CA ILE A 64 8.12 -13.10 3.54
C ILE A 64 8.08 -11.66 3.01
N ALA A 65 6.90 -11.08 2.80
CA ALA A 65 6.72 -9.69 2.39
C ALA A 65 7.31 -8.72 3.43
N GLY A 66 7.02 -8.95 4.72
CA GLY A 66 7.59 -8.15 5.80
C GLY A 66 9.11 -8.29 5.96
N ARG A 67 9.68 -9.49 5.72
CA ARG A 67 11.14 -9.71 5.84
C ARG A 67 11.92 -9.16 4.64
N HIS A 68 11.30 -9.09 3.47
CA HIS A 68 11.98 -8.75 2.21
C HIS A 68 11.25 -7.65 1.45
N ARG A 69 10.82 -6.61 2.18
CA ARG A 69 10.04 -5.47 1.67
C ARG A 69 10.68 -4.84 0.44
N ALA A 70 11.96 -4.44 0.52
CA ALA A 70 12.65 -3.78 -0.59
C ALA A 70 12.75 -4.67 -1.83
N GLN A 71 12.97 -5.97 -1.66
CA GLN A 71 13.09 -6.91 -2.77
C GLN A 71 11.73 -7.25 -3.38
N LEU A 72 10.65 -7.29 -2.59
CA LEU A 72 9.29 -7.56 -3.09
C LEU A 72 8.58 -6.31 -3.58
N TRP A 73 9.09 -5.12 -3.28
CA TRP A 73 8.50 -3.86 -3.70
C TRP A 73 8.14 -3.78 -5.19
N PRO A 74 9.05 -4.10 -6.14
CA PRO A 74 8.70 -4.07 -7.57
C PRO A 74 7.54 -5.01 -7.92
N PHE A 75 7.47 -6.17 -7.26
CA PHE A 75 6.39 -7.13 -7.47
C PHE A 75 5.05 -6.61 -6.93
N VAL A 76 5.04 -5.90 -5.81
CA VAL A 76 3.83 -5.26 -5.27
C VAL A 76 3.32 -4.18 -6.23
N LEU A 77 4.23 -3.38 -6.80
CA LEU A 77 3.85 -2.38 -7.81
C LEU A 77 3.29 -3.02 -9.07
N ASP A 78 3.92 -4.10 -9.57
CA ASP A 78 3.38 -4.87 -10.69
C ASP A 78 1.97 -5.39 -10.41
N CYS A 79 1.69 -5.82 -9.18
CA CYS A 79 0.35 -6.26 -8.78
C CYS A 79 -0.67 -5.12 -8.81
N LEU A 80 -0.33 -3.91 -8.32
CA LEU A 80 -1.21 -2.75 -8.35
C LEU A 80 -1.56 -2.28 -9.76
N ARG A 81 -0.65 -2.50 -10.71
CA ARG A 81 -0.81 -2.12 -12.13
C ARG A 81 -1.46 -3.22 -12.98
N SER A 82 -1.85 -4.34 -12.36
CA SER A 82 -2.54 -5.43 -13.05
C SER A 82 -3.95 -5.03 -13.48
N GLY A 83 -4.47 -5.69 -14.53
CA GLY A 83 -5.90 -5.61 -14.89
C GLY A 83 -6.78 -6.61 -14.13
N GLU A 84 -6.18 -7.49 -13.32
CA GLU A 84 -6.88 -8.56 -12.62
C GLU A 84 -7.32 -8.14 -11.22
N GLU A 85 -8.63 -8.13 -10.96
CA GLU A 85 -9.27 -7.64 -9.72
C GLU A 85 -8.54 -8.06 -8.44
N TYR A 86 -8.36 -9.36 -8.22
CA TYR A 86 -7.75 -9.87 -6.98
C TYR A 86 -6.23 -9.70 -6.95
N THR A 87 -5.58 -9.51 -8.11
CA THR A 87 -4.15 -9.16 -8.14
C THR A 87 -3.94 -7.71 -7.68
N VAL A 88 -4.79 -6.79 -8.12
CA VAL A 88 -4.74 -5.39 -7.66
C VAL A 88 -5.10 -5.30 -6.18
N ARG A 89 -6.18 -5.98 -5.76
CA ARG A 89 -6.54 -6.08 -4.33
C ARG A 89 -5.37 -6.59 -3.50
N PHE A 90 -4.72 -7.67 -3.95
CA PHE A 90 -3.55 -8.23 -3.27
C PHE A 90 -2.43 -7.21 -3.11
N GLY A 91 -2.12 -6.44 -4.16
CA GLY A 91 -1.13 -5.36 -4.08
C GLY A 91 -1.49 -4.32 -3.01
N ALA A 92 -2.73 -3.84 -3.01
CA ALA A 92 -3.20 -2.83 -2.06
C ALA A 92 -3.24 -3.34 -0.61
N VAL A 93 -3.62 -4.60 -0.38
CA VAL A 93 -3.64 -5.20 0.96
C VAL A 93 -2.23 -5.53 1.45
N LEU A 94 -1.30 -5.90 0.57
CA LEU A 94 0.11 -6.01 0.97
C LEU A 94 0.68 -4.66 1.42
N LEU A 95 0.31 -3.55 0.75
CA LEU A 95 0.75 -2.23 1.17
C LEU A 95 0.36 -1.93 2.62
N LEU A 96 -0.90 -2.17 2.97
CA LEU A 96 -1.40 -1.86 4.31
C LEU A 96 -0.86 -2.80 5.40
N ASP A 97 -0.55 -4.06 5.06
CA ASP A 97 -0.01 -5.03 6.01
C ASP A 97 1.49 -4.82 6.30
N TYR A 98 2.29 -4.40 5.30
CA TYR A 98 3.77 -4.43 5.41
C TYR A 98 4.49 -3.14 5.00
N TYR A 99 3.85 -2.23 4.26
CA TYR A 99 4.52 -1.06 3.65
C TYR A 99 4.01 0.29 4.15
N VAL A 100 3.23 0.34 5.23
CA VAL A 100 2.91 1.58 5.94
C VAL A 100 4.15 2.07 6.70
N ASP A 101 5.08 2.66 5.95
CA ASP A 101 6.41 3.07 6.41
C ASP A 101 6.87 4.29 5.58
N ARG A 102 7.63 5.20 6.20
CA ARG A 102 8.08 6.45 5.58
C ARG A 102 8.90 6.22 4.31
N ALA A 103 9.62 5.10 4.21
CA ALA A 103 10.44 4.79 3.03
C ALA A 103 9.60 4.54 1.76
N TYR A 104 8.34 4.09 1.91
CA TYR A 104 7.46 3.74 0.79
C TYR A 104 6.32 4.72 0.59
N LEU A 105 6.01 5.56 1.58
CA LEU A 105 4.86 6.47 1.61
C LEU A 105 4.59 7.20 0.28
N GLY A 106 5.58 7.93 -0.24
CA GLY A 106 5.37 8.77 -1.43
C GLY A 106 5.01 7.97 -2.67
N GLU A 107 5.73 6.89 -2.93
CA GLU A 107 5.47 6.02 -4.09
C GLU A 107 4.19 5.20 -3.89
N ALA A 108 3.93 4.70 -2.68
CA ALA A 108 2.70 3.97 -2.37
C ALA A 108 1.45 4.82 -2.61
N LEU A 109 1.43 6.10 -2.18
CA LEU A 109 0.31 7.00 -2.43
C LEU A 109 0.12 7.28 -3.93
N ALA A 110 1.20 7.51 -4.66
CA ALA A 110 1.15 7.75 -6.10
C ALA A 110 0.65 6.51 -6.88
N GLU A 111 1.06 5.31 -6.47
CA GLU A 111 0.62 4.07 -7.11
C GLU A 111 -0.84 3.75 -6.78
N LEU A 112 -1.28 3.99 -5.54
CA LEU A 112 -2.68 3.86 -5.14
C LEU A 112 -3.60 4.84 -5.90
N GLU A 113 -3.13 6.05 -6.19
CA GLU A 113 -3.88 7.02 -7.02
C GLU A 113 -4.04 6.56 -8.48
N ARG A 114 -3.03 5.86 -9.02
CA ARG A 114 -3.02 5.36 -10.41
C ARG A 114 -3.83 4.10 -10.61
N VAL A 115 -4.32 3.46 -9.54
CA VAL A 115 -5.18 2.28 -9.66
C VAL A 115 -6.48 2.69 -10.33
N ASP A 116 -6.61 2.34 -11.61
CA ASP A 116 -7.79 2.57 -12.42
C ASP A 116 -8.49 1.22 -12.66
N HIS A 117 -9.41 0.88 -11.75
CA HIS A 117 -10.17 -0.37 -11.84
C HIS A 117 -11.56 -0.19 -11.23
N ASP A 118 -12.60 -0.60 -11.95
CA ASP A 118 -13.99 -0.41 -11.52
C ASP A 118 -14.50 -1.36 -10.45
N SER A 119 -13.70 -2.34 -10.03
CA SER A 119 -14.11 -3.33 -9.07
C SER A 119 -14.35 -2.69 -7.71
N TYR A 120 -15.51 -2.98 -7.14
CA TYR A 120 -15.82 -2.66 -5.75
C TYR A 120 -14.71 -3.16 -4.79
N TYR A 121 -14.21 -4.38 -5.00
CA TYR A 121 -13.21 -4.96 -4.11
C TYR A 121 -11.85 -4.27 -4.21
N VAL A 122 -11.47 -3.82 -5.41
CA VAL A 122 -10.25 -3.03 -5.60
C VAL A 122 -10.39 -1.66 -4.96
N LYS A 123 -11.47 -0.92 -5.26
CA LYS A 123 -11.75 0.40 -4.70
C LYS A 123 -11.76 0.36 -3.16
N MET A 124 -12.35 -0.68 -2.57
CA MET A 124 -12.36 -0.88 -1.12
C MET A 124 -10.97 -1.17 -0.53
N ALA A 125 -10.11 -1.89 -1.24
CA ALA A 125 -8.75 -2.19 -0.79
C ALA A 125 -7.85 -0.95 -0.87
N VAL A 126 -7.94 -0.19 -1.95
CA VAL A 126 -7.25 1.10 -2.12
C VAL A 126 -7.66 2.08 -1.02
N ALA A 127 -8.97 2.25 -0.82
CA ALA A 127 -9.50 3.09 0.26
C ALA A 127 -8.99 2.66 1.64
N TRP A 128 -8.88 1.36 1.88
CA TRP A 128 -8.35 0.84 3.14
C TRP A 128 -6.86 1.13 3.30
N ALA A 129 -6.04 0.89 2.27
CA ALA A 129 -4.63 1.20 2.30
C ALA A 129 -4.38 2.69 2.59
N LEU A 130 -5.09 3.59 1.90
CA LEU A 130 -5.02 5.04 2.13
C LEU A 130 -5.39 5.41 3.57
N SER A 131 -6.41 4.79 4.14
CA SER A 131 -6.78 5.04 5.54
C SER A 131 -5.66 4.63 6.51
N MET A 132 -4.95 3.54 6.24
CA MET A 132 -3.83 3.09 7.07
C MET A 132 -2.62 4.03 6.97
N PHE A 133 -2.32 4.52 5.76
CA PHE A 133 -1.31 5.57 5.59
C PHE A 133 -1.68 6.86 6.31
N TYR A 134 -2.95 7.26 6.31
CA TYR A 134 -3.38 8.47 7.03
C TYR A 134 -3.26 8.31 8.55
N LEU A 135 -3.61 7.14 9.08
CA LEU A 135 -3.49 6.86 10.52
C LEU A 135 -2.03 6.92 11.01
N GLU A 136 -1.07 6.59 10.16
CA GLU A 136 0.36 6.63 10.49
C GLU A 136 1.01 7.99 10.15
N PHE A 137 0.65 8.56 9.00
CA PHE A 137 1.22 9.79 8.44
C PHE A 137 0.11 10.79 8.07
N PRO A 138 -0.57 11.38 9.08
CA PRO A 138 -1.76 12.20 8.86
C PRO A 138 -1.49 13.48 8.08
N LYS A 139 -0.30 14.09 8.25
CA LYS A 139 0.06 15.33 7.56
C LYS A 139 0.29 15.08 6.08
N GLU A 140 1.15 14.13 5.75
CA GLU A 140 1.53 13.81 4.37
C GLU A 140 0.36 13.19 3.60
N THR A 141 -0.33 12.22 4.20
CA THR A 141 -1.48 11.58 3.54
C THR A 141 -2.66 12.53 3.46
N GLY A 142 -2.85 13.42 4.44
CA GLY A 142 -3.87 14.47 4.37
C GLY A 142 -3.62 15.47 3.25
N ALA A 143 -2.37 15.88 3.04
CA ALA A 143 -1.99 16.74 1.92
C ALA A 143 -2.25 16.05 0.57
N PHE A 144 -1.90 14.76 0.45
CA PHE A 144 -2.22 13.95 -0.73
C PHE A 144 -3.74 13.89 -0.97
N LEU A 145 -4.54 13.53 0.05
CA LEU A 145 -6.00 13.41 -0.07
C LEU A 145 -6.68 14.75 -0.43
N ALA A 146 -6.06 15.89 -0.14
CA ALA A 146 -6.59 17.19 -0.52
C ALA A 146 -6.51 17.47 -2.04
N ASP A 147 -5.53 16.90 -2.74
CA ASP A 147 -5.25 17.16 -4.17
C ASP A 147 -5.37 15.90 -5.05
N CYS A 148 -5.72 14.75 -4.46
CA CYS A 148 -5.72 13.48 -5.18
C CYS A 148 -6.77 13.40 -6.31
N ARG A 149 -6.50 12.56 -7.29
CA ARG A 149 -7.33 12.30 -8.48
C ARG A 149 -8.15 11.02 -8.41
N LEU A 150 -8.29 10.46 -7.20
CA LEU A 150 -9.14 9.28 -6.93
C LEU A 150 -10.59 9.56 -7.32
N ASP A 151 -11.30 8.51 -7.76
CA ASP A 151 -12.74 8.56 -7.94
C ASP A 151 -13.46 8.83 -6.61
N ASP A 152 -14.66 9.42 -6.69
CA ASP A 152 -15.40 9.85 -5.51
C ASP A 152 -15.75 8.70 -4.56
N PHE A 153 -16.02 7.51 -5.09
CA PHE A 153 -16.34 6.35 -4.27
C PHE A 153 -15.13 5.93 -3.45
N THR A 154 -13.97 5.70 -4.09
CA THR A 154 -12.73 5.31 -3.39
C THR A 154 -12.31 6.38 -2.39
N TYR A 155 -12.38 7.64 -2.80
CA TYR A 155 -12.07 8.78 -1.95
C TYR A 155 -12.94 8.83 -0.69
N HIS A 156 -14.27 8.79 -0.83
CA HIS A 156 -15.18 8.83 0.33
C HIS A 156 -15.03 7.59 1.21
N LYS A 157 -14.73 6.42 0.63
CA LYS A 157 -14.45 5.22 1.42
C LYS A 157 -13.17 5.33 2.23
N ALA A 158 -12.12 5.99 1.72
CA ALA A 158 -10.91 6.24 2.50
C ALA A 158 -11.23 7.13 3.71
N LEU A 159 -11.96 8.24 3.49
CA LEU A 159 -12.39 9.14 4.57
C LEU A 159 -13.28 8.42 5.61
N GLN A 160 -14.22 7.59 5.14
CA GLN A 160 -15.08 6.78 5.99
C GLN A 160 -14.24 5.84 6.88
N LYS A 161 -13.30 5.09 6.29
CA LYS A 161 -12.44 4.14 7.02
C LYS A 161 -11.55 4.81 8.06
N ILE A 162 -11.06 6.02 7.78
CA ILE A 162 -10.33 6.81 8.79
C ILE A 162 -11.26 7.15 9.97
N CYS A 163 -12.50 7.56 9.70
CA CYS A 163 -13.47 7.91 10.74
C CYS A 163 -13.90 6.70 11.58
N GLU A 164 -14.03 5.53 10.97
CA GLU A 164 -14.41 4.26 11.61
C GLU A 164 -13.27 3.65 12.44
N SER A 165 -12.02 4.03 12.16
CA SER A 165 -10.87 3.54 12.90
C SER A 165 -10.89 4.02 14.36
N GLY A 166 -10.68 3.08 15.28
CA GLY A 166 -10.44 3.37 16.69
C GLY A 166 -9.07 4.02 16.96
N ARG A 167 -8.12 3.93 16.00
CA ARG A 167 -6.80 4.58 16.09
C ARG A 167 -6.84 6.08 15.78
N ALA A 168 -7.88 6.56 15.09
CA ALA A 168 -8.01 7.98 14.77
C ALA A 168 -8.49 8.77 15.99
N ASP A 169 -7.77 9.82 16.33
CA ASP A 169 -8.20 10.76 17.37
C ASP A 169 -9.30 11.72 16.86
N ARG A 170 -9.80 12.57 17.75
CA ARG A 170 -10.86 13.53 17.44
C ARG A 170 -10.44 14.54 16.36
N GLU A 171 -9.20 15.02 16.41
CA GLU A 171 -8.68 16.03 15.49
C GLU A 171 -8.53 15.46 14.07
N MET A 172 -8.04 14.23 13.96
CA MET A 172 -7.97 13.48 12.70
C MET A 172 -9.35 13.31 12.06
N LYS A 173 -10.36 12.94 12.86
CA LYS A 173 -11.74 12.75 12.38
C LYS A 173 -12.39 14.07 11.96
N GLU A 174 -12.19 15.13 12.73
CA GLU A 174 -12.68 16.47 12.39
C GLU A 174 -12.07 16.96 11.08
N ARG A 175 -10.76 16.81 10.88
CA ARG A 175 -10.08 17.13 9.61
C ARG A 175 -10.65 16.34 8.44
N VAL A 176 -10.75 15.02 8.55
CA VAL A 176 -11.24 14.17 7.46
C VAL A 176 -12.68 14.50 7.05
N ARG A 177 -13.53 14.89 8.00
CA ARG A 177 -14.92 15.28 7.71
C ARG A 177 -15.03 16.54 6.86
N THR A 178 -14.10 17.49 7.00
CA THR A 178 -14.11 18.72 6.18
C THR A 178 -13.61 18.48 4.75
N MET A 179 -12.96 17.34 4.49
CA MET A 179 -12.44 16.97 3.17
C MET A 179 -13.48 16.36 2.24
N ARG A 180 -14.69 16.03 2.73
CA ARG A 180 -15.71 15.37 1.88
C ARG A 180 -16.05 16.24 0.67
N ARG A 181 -15.84 15.69 -0.53
CA ARG A 181 -16.35 16.26 -1.79
C ARG A 181 -17.87 16.21 -1.78
N LYS A 182 -18.52 17.22 -2.36
CA LYS A 182 -19.96 17.17 -2.64
C LYS A 182 -20.19 16.09 -3.69
N SER A 183 -20.81 14.97 -3.33
CA SER A 183 -21.29 14.01 -4.31
C SER A 183 -22.27 14.73 -5.22
N GLY A 184 -22.03 14.76 -6.53
CA GLY A 184 -23.00 15.27 -7.49
C GLY A 184 -24.28 14.43 -7.41
N GLU A 185 -25.43 15.08 -7.29
CA GLU A 185 -26.71 14.50 -7.70
C GLU A 185 -26.60 14.08 -9.17
N GLY A 186 -26.74 12.79 -9.48
CA GLY A 186 -26.69 12.34 -10.87
C GLY A 186 -26.41 10.85 -11.06
N GLN A 187 -27.37 10.00 -10.71
CA GLN A 187 -27.89 8.90 -11.55
C GLN A 187 -28.98 8.13 -10.77
N GLU A 188 -30.14 8.76 -10.63
CA GLU A 188 -31.39 8.01 -10.72
C GLU A 188 -31.67 7.81 -12.21
N GLY A 189 -31.51 6.58 -12.65
CA GLY A 189 -31.77 6.14 -14.01
C GLY A 189 -32.08 4.65 -14.02
N LYS A 190 -33.04 4.24 -13.17
CA LYS A 190 -33.83 3.05 -13.46
C LYS A 190 -34.69 3.40 -14.68
N SER A 191 -34.46 2.72 -15.79
CA SER A 191 -35.50 2.41 -16.75
C SER A 191 -35.31 0.99 -17.26
#